data_AF-A0A961NVK1-F1
#
_entry.id   AF-A0A961NVK1-F1
#
_cell.length_a   1.000
_cell.length_b   1.000
_cell.length_c   1.000
_cell.angle_alpha   90.00
_cell.angle_beta   90.00
_cell.angle_gamma   90.00
#
_symmetry.space_group_name_H-M   'P 1'
#
loop_
_entity.id
_entity.type
_entity.pdbx_description
1 polymer ?
#
loop_
_entity_poly.entity_id
_entity_poly.type
_entity_poly.pdbx_seq_one_letter_code
_entity_poly.pdbx_strand_id
1 'polypeptide(L)'
;MAEPNDELPAGIITTAQAAKLLMVSEAWLGRLAKEGYIQKLDRGRWNLVSVVQGHIRFLKDEERRNSKSAAHTRIQDIRAERLDLQLRAERRELVPLDDARLVLDTAAAEMRAKLMAIPPAFTREVDERRKLEALVVGALNEIADAMDQKAASLEAGDVDAA
;
A
#
# COMPACT_ATOMS: atom_id res chain seq x y z
N MET A 1 -54.44 -30.77 25.38
CA MET A 1 -53.99 -29.49 25.97
C MET A 1 -54.04 -28.47 24.84
N ALA A 2 -55.00 -27.54 24.91
CA ALA A 2 -55.18 -26.50 23.90
C ALA A 2 -54.07 -25.44 24.10
N GLU A 3 -53.31 -25.15 23.04
CA GLU A 3 -52.46 -23.96 23.02
C GLU A 3 -53.37 -22.73 23.03
N PRO A 4 -53.18 -21.77 23.96
CA PRO A 4 -53.93 -20.54 23.92
C PRO A 4 -53.44 -19.73 22.72
N ASN A 5 -54.31 -19.58 21.73
CA ASN A 5 -54.13 -18.66 20.62
C ASN A 5 -54.29 -17.23 21.16
N ASP A 6 -53.21 -16.71 21.74
CA ASP A 6 -53.11 -15.33 22.21
C ASP A 6 -52.95 -14.46 20.94
N GLU A 7 -54.06 -13.95 20.42
CA GLU A 7 -54.08 -13.03 19.27
C GLU A 7 -53.30 -11.76 19.64
N LEU A 8 -52.01 -11.78 19.34
CA LEU A 8 -51.14 -10.62 19.52
C LEU A 8 -51.68 -9.47 18.65
N PRO A 9 -51.83 -8.24 19.20
CA PRO A 9 -52.27 -7.09 18.42
C PRO A 9 -51.34 -6.88 17.22
N ALA A 10 -51.91 -6.43 16.10
CA ALA A 10 -51.18 -6.22 14.86
C ALA A 10 -49.85 -5.46 15.08
N GLY A 11 -48.73 -6.11 14.72
CA GLY A 11 -47.39 -5.56 14.88
C GLY A 11 -46.61 -6.00 16.12
N ILE A 12 -47.17 -6.86 16.98
CA ILE A 12 -46.45 -7.52 18.07
C ILE A 12 -46.06 -8.94 17.66
N ILE A 13 -44.80 -9.30 17.85
CA ILE A 13 -44.22 -10.61 17.53
C ILE A 13 -43.52 -11.22 18.75
N THR A 14 -43.48 -12.54 18.80
CA THR A 14 -42.72 -13.29 19.81
C THR A 14 -41.21 -13.23 19.54
N THR A 15 -40.39 -13.53 20.55
CA THR A 15 -38.93 -13.63 20.39
C THR A 15 -38.52 -14.61 19.29
N ALA A 16 -39.18 -15.77 19.21
CA ALA A 16 -38.88 -16.78 18.19
C ALA A 16 -39.22 -16.28 16.77
N GLN A 17 -40.34 -15.56 16.62
CA GLN A 17 -40.71 -14.94 15.34
C GLN A 17 -39.75 -13.82 14.94
N ALA A 18 -39.34 -12.97 15.89
CA ALA A 18 -38.33 -11.93 15.67
C ALA A 18 -36.98 -12.50 15.24
N ALA A 19 -36.55 -13.59 15.88
CA ALA A 19 -35.28 -14.25 15.60
C ALA A 19 -35.28 -14.87 14.20
N LYS A 20 -36.37 -15.56 13.84
CA LYS A 20 -36.59 -16.09 12.48
C LYS A 20 -36.62 -14.99 11.43
N LEU A 21 -37.32 -13.88 11.69
CA LEU A 21 -37.46 -12.77 10.76
C LEU A 21 -36.13 -12.12 10.42
N LEU A 22 -35.30 -11.89 11.43
CA LEU A 22 -33.97 -11.30 11.26
C LEU A 22 -32.90 -12.32 10.89
N MET A 23 -33.25 -13.62 10.85
CA MET A 23 -32.32 -14.75 10.66
C MET A 23 -31.15 -14.74 11.66
N VAL A 24 -31.44 -14.47 12.93
CA VAL A 24 -30.47 -14.43 14.03
C VAL A 24 -30.89 -15.36 15.17
N SER A 25 -30.01 -15.59 16.14
CA SER A 25 -30.35 -16.33 17.35
C SER A 25 -31.19 -15.47 18.31
N GLU A 26 -32.00 -16.12 19.16
CA GLU A 26 -32.78 -15.41 20.19
C GLU A 26 -31.88 -14.67 21.21
N ALA A 27 -30.70 -15.22 21.49
CA ALA A 27 -29.69 -14.58 22.33
C ALA A 27 -29.18 -13.26 21.73
N TRP A 28 -29.07 -13.20 20.40
CA TRP A 28 -28.64 -12.00 19.66
C TRP A 28 -29.65 -10.86 19.79
N LEU A 29 -30.96 -11.14 19.74
CA LEU A 29 -31.99 -10.14 20.02
C LEU A 29 -31.88 -9.57 21.43
N GLY A 30 -31.61 -10.43 22.41
CA GLY A 30 -31.36 -10.01 23.79
C GLY A 30 -30.17 -9.07 23.91
N ARG A 31 -29.11 -9.32 23.13
CA ARG A 31 -27.93 -8.45 23.05
C ARG A 31 -28.26 -7.10 22.40
N LEU A 32 -28.92 -7.08 21.24
CA LEU A 32 -29.30 -5.83 20.57
C LEU A 32 -30.20 -4.94 21.45
N ALA A 33 -31.08 -5.55 22.25
CA ALA A 33 -31.90 -4.83 23.20
C ALA A 33 -31.09 -4.26 24.38
N LYS A 34 -30.07 -4.99 24.88
CA LYS A 34 -29.15 -4.49 25.91
C LYS A 34 -28.28 -3.34 25.39
N GLU A 35 -27.87 -3.42 24.13
CA GLU A 35 -27.12 -2.36 23.44
C GLU A 35 -28.00 -1.17 23.04
N GLY A 36 -29.32 -1.23 23.30
CA GLY A 36 -30.25 -0.11 23.12
C GLY A 36 -30.79 0.07 21.69
N TYR A 37 -30.50 -0.85 20.77
CA TYR A 37 -30.98 -0.76 19.38
C TYR A 37 -32.46 -1.11 19.24
N ILE A 38 -32.99 -1.99 20.11
CA ILE A 38 -34.38 -2.48 20.07
C ILE A 38 -35.04 -2.22 21.42
N GLN A 39 -36.26 -1.68 21.42
CA GLN A 39 -37.05 -1.49 22.64
C GLN A 39 -37.91 -2.73 22.93
N LYS A 40 -37.86 -3.22 24.17
CA LYS A 40 -38.72 -4.31 24.65
C LYS A 40 -40.09 -3.75 25.00
N LEU A 41 -41.16 -4.38 24.51
CA LEU A 41 -42.53 -4.04 24.95
C LEU A 41 -42.87 -4.77 26.25
N ASP A 42 -42.71 -6.09 26.25
CA ASP A 42 -43.02 -6.93 27.42
C ASP A 42 -42.20 -8.23 27.37
N ARG A 43 -42.27 -9.08 28.40
CA ARG A 43 -41.54 -10.34 28.48
C ARG A 43 -41.91 -11.25 27.30
N GLY A 44 -40.94 -11.43 26.39
CA GLY A 44 -41.11 -12.30 25.20
C GLY A 44 -41.90 -11.68 24.06
N ARG A 45 -42.32 -10.40 24.17
CA ARG A 45 -43.10 -9.68 23.16
C ARG A 45 -42.35 -8.45 22.65
N TRP A 46 -42.33 -8.31 21.33
CA TRP A 46 -41.56 -7.30 20.64
C TRP A 46 -42.42 -6.58 19.61
N ASN A 47 -42.17 -5.30 19.40
CA ASN A 47 -42.75 -4.58 18.27
C ASN A 47 -41.93 -4.89 17.00
N LEU A 48 -42.60 -5.39 15.97
CA LEU A 48 -42.01 -5.78 14.69
C LEU A 48 -41.19 -4.65 14.05
N VAL A 49 -41.74 -3.44 14.02
CA VAL A 49 -41.11 -2.27 13.41
C VAL A 49 -39.84 -1.88 14.18
N SER A 50 -39.91 -1.88 15.52
CA SER A 50 -38.76 -1.58 16.38
C SER A 50 -37.61 -2.58 16.19
N VAL A 51 -37.93 -3.88 16.08
CA VAL A 51 -36.94 -4.94 15.87
C VAL A 51 -36.23 -4.77 14.52
N VAL A 52 -36.98 -4.57 13.44
CA VAL A 52 -36.41 -4.42 12.09
C VAL A 52 -35.60 -3.13 11.97
N GLN A 53 -36.14 -1.99 12.40
CA GLN A 53 -35.43 -0.71 12.32
C GLN A 53 -34.19 -0.68 13.22
N GLY A 54 -34.28 -1.27 14.41
CA GLY A 54 -33.16 -1.40 15.35
C GLY A 54 -32.02 -2.22 14.75
N HIS A 55 -32.35 -3.35 14.11
CA HIS A 55 -31.35 -4.19 13.45
C HIS A 55 -30.70 -3.49 12.24
N ILE A 56 -31.49 -2.80 11.42
CA ILE A 56 -30.95 -2.00 10.29
C ILE A 56 -30.00 -0.91 10.81
N ARG A 57 -30.35 -0.24 11.92
CA ARG A 57 -29.48 0.76 12.54
C ARG A 57 -28.17 0.15 13.04
N PHE A 58 -28.23 -1.00 13.68
CA PHE A 58 -27.06 -1.76 14.13
C PHE A 58 -26.11 -2.07 12.96
N LEU A 59 -26.63 -2.61 11.84
CA LEU A 59 -25.82 -2.96 10.67
C LEU A 59 -25.12 -1.74 10.07
N LYS A 60 -25.84 -0.61 9.93
CA LYS A 60 -25.26 0.65 9.44
C LYS A 60 -24.18 1.20 10.36
N ASP A 61 -24.36 1.10 11.67
CA ASP A 61 -23.36 1.55 12.64
C ASP A 61 -22.12 0.65 12.71
N GLU A 62 -22.28 -0.66 12.50
CA GLU A 62 -21.18 -1.61 12.38
C GLU A 62 -20.36 -1.36 11.11
N GLU A 63 -21.00 -1.20 9.97
CA GLU A 63 -20.35 -0.85 8.70
C GLU A 63 -19.56 0.48 8.80
N ARG A 64 -20.14 1.49 9.45
CA ARG A 64 -19.46 2.77 9.73
C ARG A 64 -18.24 2.62 10.64
N ARG A 65 -18.29 1.72 11.64
CA ARG A 65 -17.15 1.45 12.53
C ARG A 65 -16.04 0.70 11.79
N ASN A 66 -16.40 -0.31 11.00
CA ASN A 66 -15.45 -1.12 10.24
C ASN A 66 -14.72 -0.31 9.16
N SER A 67 -15.45 0.54 8.41
CA SER A 67 -14.86 1.43 7.41
C SER A 67 -13.87 2.45 8.01
N LYS A 68 -14.19 3.04 9.16
CA LYS A 68 -13.27 3.93 9.90
C LYS A 68 -12.03 3.19 10.38
N SER A 69 -12.18 1.96 10.88
CA SER A 69 -11.05 1.14 11.33
C SER A 69 -10.12 0.80 10.16
N ALA A 70 -10.67 0.35 9.03
CA ALA A 70 -9.88 -0.01 7.85
C ALA A 70 -9.13 1.20 7.26
N ALA A 71 -9.78 2.36 7.18
CA ALA A 71 -9.14 3.60 6.74
C ALA A 71 -8.04 4.05 7.70
N HIS A 72 -8.25 3.91 9.02
CA HIS A 72 -7.25 4.26 10.03
C HIS A 72 -6.02 3.35 9.95
N THR A 73 -6.20 2.03 9.81
CA THR A 73 -5.12 1.07 9.61
C THR A 73 -4.30 1.42 8.39
N ARG A 74 -4.94 1.67 7.23
CA ARG A 74 -4.24 2.05 6.00
C ARG A 74 -3.40 3.33 6.14
N ILE A 75 -3.90 4.32 6.86
CA ILE A 75 -3.13 5.56 7.13
C ILE A 75 -1.93 5.29 8.03
N GLN A 76 -2.06 4.40 9.02
CA GLN A 76 -0.94 4.03 9.88
C GLN A 76 0.12 3.25 9.11
N ASP A 77 -0.27 2.31 8.24
CA ASP A 77 0.66 1.53 7.42
C ASP A 77 1.49 2.43 6.50
N ILE A 78 0.84 3.36 5.78
CA ILE A 78 1.54 4.34 4.92
C ILE A 78 2.51 5.22 5.73
N ARG A 79 2.12 5.62 6.96
CA ARG A 79 2.98 6.41 7.83
C ARG A 79 4.18 5.60 8.34
N ALA A 80 3.99 4.31 8.64
CA ALA A 80 5.05 3.42 9.05
C ALA A 80 6.06 3.18 7.93
N GLU A 81 5.61 2.92 6.71
CA GLU A 81 6.47 2.78 5.53
C GLU A 81 7.28 4.06 5.27
N ARG A 82 6.63 5.23 5.33
CA ARG A 82 7.32 6.50 5.15
C ARG A 82 8.38 6.74 6.23
N LEU A 83 8.08 6.42 7.48
CA LEU A 83 9.02 6.56 8.59
C LEU A 83 10.21 5.60 8.43
N ASP A 84 9.97 4.38 7.96
CA ASP A 84 11.03 3.40 7.69
C ASP A 84 11.98 3.90 6.58
N LEU A 85 11.45 4.42 5.47
CA LEU A 85 12.27 5.02 4.42
C LEU A 85 13.10 6.21 4.93
N GLN A 86 12.52 7.07 5.77
CA GLN A 86 13.24 8.18 6.39
C GLN A 86 14.35 7.70 7.32
N LEU A 87 14.08 6.69 8.15
CA LEU A 87 15.05 6.14 9.08
C LEU A 87 16.22 5.48 8.33
N ARG A 88 15.96 4.77 7.24
CA ARG A 88 17.01 4.18 6.37
C ARG A 88 17.86 5.26 5.70
N ALA A 89 17.24 6.34 5.24
CA ALA A 89 17.97 7.49 4.68
C ALA A 89 18.87 8.16 5.74
N GLU A 90 18.36 8.38 6.96
CA GLU A 90 19.14 8.94 8.08
C GLU A 90 20.33 8.05 8.48
N ARG A 91 20.16 6.72 8.39
CA ARG A 91 21.23 5.74 8.64
C ARG A 91 22.24 5.63 7.49
N ARG A 92 22.09 6.40 6.41
CA ARG A 92 22.90 6.31 5.18
C ARG A 92 22.86 4.94 4.51
N GLU A 93 21.78 4.20 4.70
CA GLU A 93 21.54 2.91 4.03
C GLU A 93 20.93 3.11 2.63
N LEU A 94 20.48 4.32 2.32
CA LEU A 94 19.93 4.72 1.03
C LEU A 94 20.71 5.92 0.50
N VAL A 95 20.95 5.93 -0.82
CA VAL A 95 21.45 7.08 -1.56
C VAL A 95 20.40 7.52 -2.57
N PRO A 96 20.12 8.83 -2.72
CA PRO A 96 19.32 9.30 -3.83
C PRO A 96 19.96 8.91 -5.16
N LEU A 97 19.15 8.43 -6.11
CA LEU A 97 19.65 8.02 -7.43
C LEU A 97 20.34 9.18 -8.17
N ASP A 98 19.81 10.39 -8.05
CA ASP A 98 20.41 11.59 -8.66
C ASP A 98 21.82 11.88 -8.10
N ASP A 99 22.03 11.70 -6.79
CA ASP A 99 23.34 11.88 -6.16
C ASP A 99 24.33 10.80 -6.63
N ALA A 100 23.88 9.54 -6.69
CA ALA A 100 24.70 8.44 -7.20
C ALA A 100 25.10 8.67 -8.66
N ARG A 101 24.16 9.13 -9.50
CA ARG A 101 24.39 9.46 -10.91
C ARG A 101 25.39 10.60 -11.04
N LEU A 102 25.22 11.68 -10.27
CA LEU A 102 26.14 12.81 -10.28
C LEU A 102 27.58 12.40 -9.95
N VAL A 103 27.77 11.54 -8.95
CA VAL A 103 29.10 11.03 -8.57
C VAL A 103 29.72 10.21 -9.70
N LEU A 104 28.93 9.32 -10.33
CA LEU A 104 29.40 8.49 -11.43
C LEU A 104 29.72 9.32 -12.69
N ASP A 105 28.89 10.28 -13.04
CA ASP A 105 29.10 11.19 -14.17
C ASP A 105 30.38 12.01 -13.97
N THR A 106 30.61 12.49 -12.75
CA THR A 106 31.82 13.25 -12.40
C THR A 106 33.07 12.37 -12.55
N ALA A 107 33.04 11.13 -12.05
CA ALA A 107 34.15 10.19 -12.18
C ALA A 107 34.42 9.81 -13.64
N ALA A 108 33.36 9.58 -14.44
CA ALA A 108 33.47 9.28 -15.86
C ALA A 108 34.06 10.46 -16.65
N ALA A 109 33.65 11.69 -16.34
CA ALA A 109 34.19 12.89 -16.96
C ALA A 109 35.70 13.06 -16.68
N GLU A 110 36.13 12.82 -15.44
CA GLU A 110 37.54 12.89 -15.08
C GLU A 110 38.36 11.79 -15.79
N MET A 111 37.86 10.55 -15.80
CA MET A 111 38.49 9.44 -16.49
C MET A 111 38.66 9.73 -17.99
N ARG A 112 37.60 10.20 -18.64
CA ARG A 112 37.62 10.61 -20.06
C ARG A 112 38.68 11.68 -20.31
N ALA A 113 38.75 12.71 -19.46
CA ALA A 113 39.74 13.77 -19.61
C ALA A 113 41.18 13.25 -19.52
N LYS A 114 41.46 12.34 -18.56
CA LYS A 114 42.79 11.74 -18.40
C LYS A 114 43.17 10.83 -19.58
N LEU A 115 42.23 10.01 -20.06
CA LEU A 115 42.47 9.11 -21.19
C LEU A 115 42.70 9.88 -22.50
N MET A 116 41.94 10.95 -22.75
CA MET A 116 42.12 11.79 -23.93
C MET A 116 43.43 12.60 -23.91
N ALA A 117 44.10 12.71 -22.77
CA ALA A 117 45.42 13.32 -22.68
C ALA A 117 46.56 12.37 -23.11
N ILE A 118 46.30 11.06 -23.24
CA ILE A 118 47.32 10.06 -23.59
C ILE A 118 47.84 10.26 -25.02
N PRO A 119 47.00 10.37 -26.06
CA PRO A 119 47.50 10.47 -27.44
C PRO A 119 48.47 11.63 -27.69
N PRO A 120 48.21 12.88 -27.28
CA PRO A 120 49.15 13.98 -27.47
C PRO A 120 50.41 13.87 -26.60
N ALA A 121 50.35 13.15 -25.47
CA ALA A 121 51.52 12.88 -24.63
C ALA A 121 52.41 11.75 -25.21
N PHE A 122 51.81 10.82 -25.96
CA PHE A 122 52.49 9.64 -26.49
C PHE A 122 53.25 9.92 -27.79
N THR A 123 52.64 10.64 -28.75
CA THR A 123 53.25 10.89 -30.06
C THR A 123 52.99 12.31 -30.57
N ARG A 124 53.98 12.85 -31.30
CA ARG A 124 53.88 14.13 -32.01
C ARG A 124 53.46 13.96 -33.46
N GLU A 125 53.55 12.75 -34.00
CA GLU A 125 53.14 12.41 -35.35
C GLU A 125 51.61 12.44 -35.42
N VAL A 126 51.06 13.13 -36.43
CA VAL A 126 49.63 13.48 -36.49
C VAL A 126 48.78 12.25 -36.82
N ASP A 127 49.24 11.38 -37.72
CA ASP A 127 48.49 10.21 -38.16
C ASP A 127 48.49 9.10 -37.09
N GLU A 128 49.61 8.86 -36.41
CA GLU A 128 49.70 7.98 -35.24
C GLU A 128 48.84 8.48 -34.08
N ARG A 129 48.87 9.80 -33.80
CA ARG A 129 48.04 10.39 -32.75
C ARG A 129 46.56 10.18 -33.05
N ARG A 130 46.11 10.40 -34.28
CA ARG A 130 44.72 10.18 -34.70
C ARG A 130 44.28 8.73 -34.55
N LYS A 131 45.14 7.76 -34.92
CA LYS A 131 44.86 6.33 -34.73
C LYS A 131 44.69 5.98 -33.25
N LEU A 132 45.57 6.52 -32.40
CA LEU A 132 45.50 6.30 -30.95
C LEU A 132 44.28 6.98 -30.31
N GLU A 133 43.96 8.21 -30.70
CA GLU A 133 42.73 8.92 -30.31
C GLU A 133 41.48 8.09 -30.66
N ALA A 134 41.41 7.55 -31.88
CA ALA A 134 40.28 6.73 -32.31
C ALA A 134 40.13 5.46 -31.46
N LEU A 135 41.23 4.79 -31.10
CA LEU A 135 41.19 3.62 -30.21
C LEU A 135 40.71 3.98 -28.80
N VAL A 136 41.20 5.09 -28.24
CA VAL A 136 40.80 5.55 -26.90
C VAL A 136 39.32 5.94 -26.87
N VAL A 137 38.86 6.69 -27.89
CA VAL A 137 37.44 7.08 -28.01
C VAL A 137 36.56 5.85 -28.22
N GLY A 138 36.99 4.88 -29.03
CA GLY A 138 36.26 3.62 -29.22
C GLY A 138 36.06 2.88 -27.90
N ALA A 139 37.13 2.66 -27.15
CA ALA A 139 37.06 2.00 -25.84
C ALA A 139 36.19 2.76 -24.83
N LEU A 140 36.25 4.10 -24.83
CA LEU A 140 35.40 4.93 -23.98
C LEU A 140 33.91 4.81 -24.33
N ASN A 141 33.58 4.76 -25.62
CA ASN A 141 32.20 4.59 -26.06
C ASN A 141 31.66 3.20 -25.71
N GLU A 142 32.45 2.14 -25.88
CA GLU A 142 32.06 0.78 -25.46
C GLU A 142 31.74 0.71 -23.96
N ILE A 143 32.54 1.40 -23.13
CA ILE A 143 32.28 1.51 -21.69
C ILE A 143 30.99 2.31 -21.43
N ALA A 144 30.78 3.43 -22.12
CA ALA A 144 29.59 4.25 -21.96
C ALA A 144 28.31 3.46 -22.30
N ASP A 145 28.30 2.74 -23.43
CA ASP A 145 27.16 1.92 -23.85
C ASP A 145 26.85 0.83 -22.83
N ALA A 146 27.88 0.18 -22.26
CA ALA A 146 27.71 -0.82 -21.22
C ALA A 146 27.16 -0.23 -19.91
N MET A 147 27.59 0.99 -19.54
CA MET A 147 27.08 1.69 -18.36
C MET A 147 25.61 2.11 -18.55
N ASP A 148 25.23 2.60 -19.72
CA ASP A 148 23.85 3.00 -20.03
C ASP A 148 22.89 1.80 -19.97
N GLN A 149 23.31 0.63 -20.48
CA GLN A 149 22.52 -0.61 -20.39
C GLN A 149 22.31 -1.05 -18.93
N LYS A 150 23.35 -0.97 -18.10
CA LYS A 150 23.25 -1.31 -16.67
C LYS A 150 22.39 -0.32 -15.91
N ALA A 151 22.51 0.98 -16.21
CA ALA A 151 21.66 2.01 -15.61
C ALA A 151 20.17 1.79 -15.94
N ALA A 152 19.85 1.49 -17.20
CA ALA A 152 18.48 1.17 -17.61
C ALA A 152 17.93 -0.10 -16.92
N SER A 153 18.78 -1.11 -16.71
CA SER A 153 18.40 -2.34 -16.00
C SER A 153 18.11 -2.08 -14.51
N LEU A 154 18.92 -1.22 -13.87
CA LEU A 154 18.69 -0.78 -12.49
C LEU A 154 17.38 0.02 -12.36
N GLU A 155 17.07 0.91 -13.29
CA GLU A 155 15.79 1.65 -13.31
C GLU A 155 14.58 0.74 -13.50
N ALA A 156 14.73 -0.34 -14.28
CA ALA A 156 13.69 -1.35 -14.47
C ALA A 156 13.53 -2.31 -13.26
N GLY A 157 14.44 -2.24 -12.28
CA GLY A 157 14.42 -3.11 -11.09
C GLY A 157 14.99 -4.51 -11.33
N ASP A 158 15.72 -4.74 -12.43
CA ASP A 158 16.34 -6.02 -12.76
C ASP A 158 17.78 -6.05 -12.22
N VAL A 159 17.89 -6.21 -10.90
CA VAL A 159 19.17 -6.08 -10.16
C VAL A 159 20.10 -7.29 -10.38
N ASP A 160 19.58 -8.40 -10.92
CA ASP A 160 20.34 -9.64 -11.15
C ASP A 160 20.99 -9.71 -12.55
N ALA A 161 20.77 -8.72 -13.42
CA ALA A 161 21.36 -8.66 -14.77
C ALA A 161 22.66 -7.84 -14.85
N ALA A 162 23.14 -7.28 -13.73
CA ALA A 162 24.33 -6.44 -13.64
C ALA A 162 25.64 -7.22 -13.41
#